data_AF-A0A939XNS5-F1
#
_entry.id   AF-A0A939XNS5-F1
#
_cell.length_a   1.000
_cell.length_b   1.000
_cell.length_c   1.000
_cell.angle_alpha   90.00
_cell.angle_beta   90.00
_cell.angle_gamma   90.00
#
_symmetry.space_group_name_H-M   'P 1'
#
loop_
_entity.id
_entity.type
_entity.pdbx_description
1 polymer ?
#
loop_
_entity_poly.entity_id
_entity_poly.type
_entity_poly.pdbx_seq_one_letter_code
_entity_poly.pdbx_strand_id
1 'polypeptide(L)' 'MCGIIGYTGHRPAVPVIIEGLRRLEYRGYDSAGIAFIENSQLKRVRAEGKLSSLEARLAHTTPFGALTGIGHTR' A
#
# COMPACT_ATOMS: atom_id res chain seq x y z
N MET A 1 -10.75 12.55 3.36
CA MET A 1 -11.04 11.86 4.65
C MET A 1 -10.14 10.64 4.64
N CYS A 2 -9.32 10.40 5.67
CA CYS A 2 -8.23 9.43 5.50
C CYS A 2 -8.66 7.98 5.78
N GLY A 3 -7.92 7.02 5.21
CA GLY A 3 -8.02 5.59 5.50
C GLY A 3 -6.64 5.00 5.82
N ILE A 4 -6.55 4.13 6.83
CA ILE A 4 -5.31 3.42 7.19
C ILE A 4 -5.59 1.92 7.22
N ILE A 5 -4.65 1.14 6.71
CA ILE A 5 -4.64 -0.31 6.92
C ILE A 5 -3.22 -0.78 7.24
N GLY A 6 -3.10 -1.70 8.20
CA GLY A 6 -1.86 -2.41 8.50
C GLY A 6 -2.05 -3.91 8.27
N TYR A 7 -0.97 -4.58 7.90
CA TYR A 7 -0.95 -6.03 7.79
C TYR A 7 0.38 -6.60 8.26
N THR A 8 0.30 -7.67 9.03
CA THR A 8 1.42 -8.54 9.43
C THR A 8 0.91 -9.97 9.32
N GLY A 9 1.63 -10.86 8.64
CA GLY A 9 1.23 -12.26 8.52
C GLY A 9 2.01 -13.04 7.47
N HIS A 10 1.47 -14.19 7.07
CA HIS A 10 2.18 -15.16 6.21
C HIS A 10 2.02 -14.90 4.69
N ARG A 11 0.98 -14.17 4.28
CA ARG A 11 0.77 -13.76 2.89
C ARG A 11 1.59 -12.52 2.55
N PRO A 12 1.92 -12.26 1.27
CA PRO A 12 2.51 -10.99 0.85
C PRO A 12 1.66 -9.79 1.31
N ALA A 13 2.30 -8.83 1.98
CA ALA A 13 1.63 -7.70 2.60
C ALA A 13 1.04 -6.73 1.59
N VAL A 14 1.78 -6.44 0.51
CA VAL A 14 1.41 -5.41 -0.46
C VAL A 14 0.04 -5.67 -1.11
N PRO A 15 -0.27 -6.86 -1.65
CA PRO A 15 -1.60 -7.16 -2.19
C PRO A 15 -2.73 -7.04 -1.17
N VAL A 16 -2.50 -7.49 0.08
CA VAL A 16 -3.51 -7.42 1.15
C VAL A 16 -3.80 -5.97 1.52
N ILE A 17 -2.76 -5.15 1.62
CA ILE A 17 -2.89 -3.72 1.91
C ILE A 17 -3.60 -2.99 0.77
N ILE A 18 -3.26 -3.28 -0.49
CA ILE A 18 -3.91 -2.66 -1.66
C ILE A 18 -5.40 -2.97 -1.70
N GLU A 19 -5.80 -4.23 -1.48
CA GLU A 19 -7.22 -4.61 -1.41
C GLU A 19 -7.93 -3.87 -0.26
N GLY A 20 -7.28 -3.72 0.89
CA GLY A 20 -7.83 -2.94 1.99
C GLY A 20 -7.98 -1.45 1.68
N LEU A 21 -6.97 -0.84 1.05
CA LEU A 21 -7.03 0.56 0.62
C LEU A 21 -8.14 0.78 -0.41
N ARG A 22 -8.38 -0.17 -1.31
CA ARG A 22 -9.48 -0.11 -2.29
C ARG A 22 -10.84 0.01 -1.60
N ARG A 23 -11.03 -0.71 -0.49
CA ARG A 23 -12.25 -0.60 0.34
C ARG A 23 -12.36 0.73 1.08
N LEU A 24 -11.26 1.47 1.25
CA LEU A 24 -11.20 2.76 1.94
C LEU A 24 -11.15 3.96 0.99
N GLU A 25 -10.98 3.73 -0.32
CA GLU A 25 -10.80 4.78 -1.33
C GLU A 25 -11.98 5.77 -1.38
N TYR A 26 -13.20 5.33 -1.04
CA TYR A 26 -14.38 6.21 -0.96
C TYR A 26 -14.23 7.37 0.05
N ARG A 27 -13.28 7.27 1.00
CA ARG A 27 -13.02 8.31 2.02
C ARG A 27 -12.05 9.38 1.52
N GLY A 28 -11.08 9.00 0.69
CA GLY A 28 -9.97 9.86 0.30
C GLY A 28 -9.21 9.30 -0.89
N TYR A 29 -8.97 10.16 -1.86
CA TYR A 29 -8.40 9.83 -3.17
C TYR A 29 -7.49 10.95 -3.70
N ASP A 30 -7.02 11.84 -2.83
CA ASP A 30 -6.08 12.90 -3.19
C ASP A 30 -4.67 12.33 -3.29
N SER A 31 -4.35 11.31 -2.48
CA SER A 31 -3.12 10.53 -2.59
C SER A 31 -3.23 9.18 -1.87
N ALA A 32 -2.37 8.24 -2.24
CA ALA A 32 -2.22 6.96 -1.56
C ALA A 32 -0.74 6.61 -1.36
N GLY A 33 -0.45 5.84 -0.32
CA GLY A 33 0.90 5.37 -0.05
C GLY A 33 0.92 4.06 0.72
N ILE A 34 2.02 3.33 0.55
CA ILE A 34 2.33 2.10 1.26
C ILE A 34 3.78 2.14 1.75
N ALA A 35 4.01 1.61 2.95
CA ALA A 35 5.33 1.30 3.47
C ALA A 35 5.37 -0.16 3.91
N PHE A 36 6.45 -0.86 3.61
CA PHE A 36 6.60 -2.28 3.91
C PHE A 36 8.06 -2.63 4.17
N ILE A 37 8.28 -3.70 4.92
CA ILE A 37 9.62 -4.20 5.24
C ILE A 37 9.97 -5.33 4.28
N GLU A 38 11.09 -5.17 3.57
CA GLU A 38 11.63 -6.19 2.69
C GLU A 38 13.16 -6.23 2.84
N ASN A 39 13.76 -7.41 2.98
CA ASN A 39 15.20 -7.57 3.21
C ASN A 39 15.72 -6.72 4.38
N SER A 40 14.94 -6.64 5.47
CA SER A 40 15.23 -5.79 6.64
C SER A 40 15.36 -4.30 6.36
N GLN A 41 14.86 -3.84 5.21
CA GLN A 41 14.83 -2.43 4.82
C GLN A 41 13.40 -1.94 4.71
N LEU A 42 13.16 -0.72 5.19
CA LEU A 42 11.88 -0.05 5.01
C LEU A 42 11.80 0.51 3.59
N LYS A 43 10.86 -0.02 2.80
CA LYS A 43 10.52 0.51 1.47
C LYS A 43 9.24 1.31 1.56
N ARG A 44 9.15 2.35 0.74
CA ARG A 44 7.98 3.24 0.68
C ARG A 44 7.65 3.63 -0.75
N VAL A 45 6.38 3.50 -1.12
CA VAL A 45 5.85 3.95 -2.40
C VAL A 45 4.64 4.85 -2.14
N ARG A 46 4.58 5.98 -2.85
CA ARG A 46 3.48 6.96 -2.75
C ARG A 46 3.06 7.39 -4.15
N ALA A 47 1.81 7.75 -4.33
CA ALA A 47 1.30 8.35 -5.56
C ALA A 47 0.26 9.40 -5.23
N GLU A 48 0.20 10.43 -6.06
CA GLU A 48 -0.87 11.43 -6.04
C GLU A 48 -2.10 10.91 -6.81
N GLY A 49 -3.27 11.39 -6.42
CA GLY A 49 -4.55 10.98 -6.96
C GLY A 49 -5.01 9.61 -6.45
N LYS A 50 -5.77 8.92 -7.31
CA LYS A 50 -6.45 7.67 -7.01
C LYS A 50 -5.51 6.52 -6.68
N LEU A 51 -6.03 5.48 -6.03
CA LEU A 51 -5.28 4.27 -5.68
C LEU A 51 -4.63 3.61 -6.91
N SER A 52 -5.27 3.70 -8.08
CA SER A 52 -4.73 3.19 -9.35
C SER A 52 -3.34 3.75 -9.69
N SER A 53 -3.06 4.99 -9.32
CA SER A 53 -1.74 5.60 -9.49
C SER A 53 -0.68 4.91 -8.63
N LEU A 54 -1.03 4.50 -7.41
CA LEU A 54 -0.15 3.74 -6.54
C LEU A 54 0.07 2.32 -7.08
N GLU A 55 -0.98 1.66 -7.56
CA GLU A 55 -0.90 0.34 -8.19
C GLU A 55 0.04 0.34 -9.41
N ALA A 56 -0.05 1.36 -10.26
CA ALA A 56 0.85 1.52 -11.40
C ALA A 56 2.33 1.64 -10.96
N ARG A 57 2.62 2.43 -9.91
CA ARG A 57 3.99 2.54 -9.38
C ARG A 57 4.48 1.23 -8.76
N LEU A 58 3.59 0.48 -8.12
CA LEU A 58 3.89 -0.82 -7.54
C LEU A 58 4.09 -1.91 -8.58
N ALA A 59 3.48 -1.83 -9.76
CA ALA A 59 3.70 -2.80 -10.85
C ALA A 59 5.17 -2.87 -11.29
N HIS A 60 5.92 -1.77 -11.12
CA HIS A 60 7.36 -1.70 -11.40
C HIS A 60 8.25 -2.10 -10.21
N THR A 61 7.64 -2.41 -9.05
CA THR A 61 8.33 -2.84 -7.84
C THR A 61 7.99 -4.30 -7.60
N THR A 62 8.95 -5.19 -7.37
CA THR A 62 8.66 -6.61 -7.07
C THR A 62 8.42 -6.76 -5.56
N PRO A 63 7.20 -6.63 -5.00
CA PRO A 63 7.01 -6.41 -3.57
C PRO A 63 6.66 -7.71 -2.82
N PHE A 64 6.82 -8.86 -3.48
CA PHE A 64 6.21 -10.12 -3.05
C PHE A 64 6.92 -10.77 -1.85
N GLY A 65 8.09 -10.29 -1.44
CA GLY A 65 8.80 -10.78 -0.26
C GLY A 65 8.36 -10.14 1.05
N ALA A 66 7.66 -9.01 1.01
CA ALA A 66 7.29 -8.29 2.22
C ALA A 66 6.11 -8.95 2.95
N LEU A 67 6.28 -9.26 4.23
CA LEU A 67 5.25 -9.90 5.09
C LEU A 67 4.56 -8.92 6.04
N THR A 68 5.11 -7.71 6.18
CA THR A 68 4.60 -6.66 7.06
C THR A 68 4.61 -5.32 6.34
N GLY A 69 3.53 -4.56 6.49
CA GLY A 69 3.43 -3.20 5.96
C GLY A 69 2.19 -2.45 6.43
N ILE A 70 2.14 -1.17 6.04
CA ILE A 70 1.04 -0.26 6.29
C ILE A 70 0.71 0.52 5.02
N GLY A 71 -0.57 0.83 4.82
CA GLY A 71 -1.08 1.67 3.75
C GLY A 71 -1.92 2.82 4.29
N HIS A 72 -1.93 3.93 3.56
CA HIS A 72 -2.74 5.11 3.87
C HIS A 72 -3.32 5.73 2.59
N THR A 73 -4.58 6.13 2.62
CA THR A 73 -5.22 7.03 1.65
C THR A 73 -5.54 8.36 2.30
N ARG A 74 -5.29 9.47 1.61
CA ARG A 74 -5.59 10.84 2.05
C ARG A 74 -6.74 11.43 1.26
#